data_AF-A0A6J5JTT7-F1
#
_entry.id   AF-A0A6J5JTT7-F1
#
_cell.length_a   1.000
_cell.length_b   1.000
_cell.length_c   1.000
_cell.angle_alpha   90.00
_cell.angle_beta   90.00
_cell.angle_gamma   90.00
#
_symmetry.space_group_name_H-M   'P 1'
#
loop_
_entity.id
_entity.type
_entity.pdbx_description
1 polymer ?
#
loop_
_entity_poly.entity_id
_entity_poly.type
_entity_poly.pdbx_seq_one_letter_code
_entity_poly.pdbx_strand_id
1 'polypeptide(L)'
;MSAIFRSPRHARVIRAAYEAALSHWPAGHRRITVQTRHGTTHVIACGPAHAPPVVLIHGAQTTAASWQHYAGEWSKHFRLYAIDVIGEAGPSAPSRPPLASDAYAQWLDDVLDGLGVSRAAFVGISLGARTALDFALRRPTRVTRLALLCPSGIGRQKPFLWWALPLLLLGDVGRARVRRRVLGRLPPASTPAERDTFALMRAVDRGFRPRLEAVPVFGDGALRTLSMPVLAIVGGRDVMLDSRETRDRLTRLVPHAQVRFLPDQYHFIRGQRDTVLAFLKSTEPTRMHHRIVQAAGHRVLVRDPAAGLVQRESDALDLVALAHEHEADWVAVPADALHDDFYRLESGLAGAVLQKLVNYGVRLGVVGEIDHWLARSEALRALVRESNRGTSVWFVSNEGDLLRKLGA
;
A
#
# COMPACT_ATOMS: atom_id res chain seq x y z
N MET A 1 -20.81 12.78 -25.93
CA MET A 1 -19.73 13.21 -25.01
C MET A 1 -20.33 13.52 -23.64
N SER A 2 -20.07 12.70 -22.62
CA SER A 2 -20.50 13.03 -21.26
C SER A 2 -19.58 14.12 -20.72
N ALA A 3 -20.08 15.35 -20.55
CA ALA A 3 -19.35 16.39 -19.85
C ALA A 3 -19.16 15.93 -18.40
N ILE A 4 -17.91 15.57 -18.03
CA ILE A 4 -17.55 15.06 -16.70
C ILE A 4 -17.80 16.06 -15.56
N PHE A 5 -18.14 17.30 -15.89
CA PHE A 5 -18.53 18.36 -14.98
C PHE A 5 -20.04 18.66 -15.08
N ARG A 6 -20.65 19.08 -13.97
CA ARG A 6 -22.08 19.42 -13.93
C ARG A 6 -22.43 20.64 -14.78
N SER A 7 -21.53 21.62 -14.88
CA SER A 7 -21.66 22.79 -15.77
C SER A 7 -20.29 23.44 -16.05
N PRO A 8 -20.18 24.32 -17.06
CA PRO A 8 -18.94 25.07 -17.34
C PRO A 8 -18.46 25.91 -16.14
N ARG A 9 -19.40 26.46 -15.35
CA ARG A 9 -19.08 27.17 -14.11
C ARG A 9 -18.36 26.25 -13.11
N HIS A 10 -18.87 25.03 -12.91
CA HIS A 10 -18.23 24.06 -12.01
C HIS A 10 -16.83 23.66 -12.50
N ALA A 11 -16.65 23.48 -13.81
CA ALA A 11 -15.33 23.21 -14.39
C ALA A 11 -14.33 24.33 -14.09
N ARG A 12 -14.73 25.61 -14.23
CA ARG A 12 -13.88 26.76 -13.89
C ARG A 12 -13.54 26.82 -12.39
N VAL A 13 -14.50 26.55 -11.51
CA VAL A 13 -14.28 26.53 -10.05
C VAL A 13 -13.30 25.42 -9.65
N ILE A 14 -13.46 24.22 -10.22
CA ILE A 14 -12.52 23.10 -9.98
C ILE A 14 -11.13 23.47 -10.52
N ARG A 15 -11.03 24.07 -11.71
CA ARG A 15 -9.75 24.52 -12.27
C ARG A 15 -9.04 25.53 -11.37
N ALA A 16 -9.75 26.55 -10.90
CA ALA A 16 -9.18 27.56 -10.02
C ALA A 16 -8.72 26.96 -8.67
N ALA A 17 -9.51 26.07 -8.09
CA ALA A 17 -9.12 25.38 -6.85
C ALA A 17 -7.93 24.42 -7.04
N TYR A 18 -7.82 23.81 -8.23
CA TYR A 18 -6.69 22.98 -8.60
C TYR A 18 -5.41 23.81 -8.71
N GLU A 19 -5.46 24.98 -9.36
CA GLU A 19 -4.33 25.91 -9.43
C GLU A 19 -3.89 26.39 -8.05
N ALA A 20 -4.84 26.72 -7.17
CA ALA A 20 -4.53 27.10 -5.79
C ALA A 20 -3.85 25.96 -5.03
N ALA A 21 -4.36 24.73 -5.12
CA ALA A 21 -3.73 23.57 -4.49
C ALA A 21 -2.31 23.30 -5.04
N LEU A 22 -2.11 23.44 -6.35
CA LEU A 22 -0.79 23.28 -6.98
C LEU A 22 0.21 24.37 -6.63
N SER A 23 -0.21 25.53 -6.15
CA SER A 23 0.73 26.57 -5.70
C SER A 23 1.60 26.11 -4.53
N HIS A 24 1.19 25.05 -3.81
CA HIS A 24 1.90 24.45 -2.69
C HIS A 24 2.77 23.25 -3.08
N TRP A 25 2.86 22.92 -4.36
CA TRP A 25 3.76 21.87 -4.83
C TRP A 25 5.24 22.27 -4.66
N PRO A 26 6.16 21.28 -4.56
CA PRO A 26 7.59 21.57 -4.44
C PRO A 26 8.08 22.54 -5.51
N ALA A 27 8.97 23.46 -5.10
CA ALA A 27 9.57 24.42 -6.01
C ALA A 27 10.32 23.70 -7.16
N GLY A 28 10.30 24.31 -8.35
CA GLY A 28 10.94 23.74 -9.54
C GLY A 28 10.16 22.61 -10.22
N HIS A 29 8.91 22.35 -9.81
CA HIS A 29 8.04 21.44 -10.56
C HIS A 29 7.74 22.00 -11.96
N ARG A 30 7.58 21.09 -12.93
CA ARG A 30 7.21 21.42 -14.32
C ARG A 30 5.88 20.79 -14.66
N ARG A 31 5.07 21.51 -15.42
CA ARG A 31 3.82 20.99 -15.99
C ARG A 31 4.12 20.53 -17.40
N ILE A 32 3.75 19.29 -17.69
CA ILE A 32 3.96 18.65 -18.99
C ILE A 32 2.59 18.23 -19.49
N THR A 33 2.32 18.49 -20.77
CA THR A 33 1.15 17.96 -21.45
C THR A 33 1.61 16.90 -22.44
N VAL A 34 1.13 15.68 -22.24
CA VAL A 34 1.43 14.54 -23.12
C VAL A 34 0.22 14.27 -24.00
N GLN A 35 0.45 14.16 -25.31
CA GLN A 35 -0.59 13.70 -26.24
C GLN A 35 -0.70 12.18 -26.16
N THR A 36 -1.92 11.68 -26.00
CA THR A 36 -2.20 10.24 -25.97
C THR A 36 -3.36 9.93 -26.91
N ARG A 37 -3.53 8.65 -27.27
CA ARG A 37 -4.68 8.19 -28.05
C ARG A 37 -6.04 8.46 -27.38
N HIS A 38 -6.05 8.74 -26.09
CA HIS A 38 -7.24 9.07 -25.30
C HIS A 38 -7.36 10.57 -24.97
N GLY A 39 -6.57 11.41 -25.63
CA GLY A 39 -6.55 12.86 -25.47
C GLY A 39 -5.38 13.36 -24.63
N THR A 40 -5.34 14.67 -24.38
CA THR A 40 -4.27 15.32 -23.62
C THR A 40 -4.23 14.85 -22.17
N THR A 41 -3.04 14.47 -21.70
CA THR A 41 -2.79 14.11 -20.30
C THR A 41 -1.90 15.14 -19.66
N HIS A 42 -2.33 15.68 -18.53
CA HIS A 42 -1.54 16.61 -17.73
C HIS A 42 -0.71 15.85 -16.71
N VAL A 43 0.57 16.21 -16.64
CA VAL A 43 1.56 15.61 -15.77
C VAL A 43 2.27 16.72 -15.02
N ILE A 44 2.46 16.53 -13.72
CA ILE A 44 3.28 17.39 -12.89
C ILE A 44 4.54 16.62 -12.53
N ALA A 45 5.68 17.15 -12.96
CA ALA A 45 6.96 16.49 -12.80
C ALA A 45 7.86 17.27 -11.84
N CYS A 46 8.48 16.58 -10.88
CA CYS A 46 9.43 17.20 -9.94
C CYS A 46 10.56 16.23 -9.58
N GLY A 47 11.63 16.77 -8.99
CA GLY A 47 12.87 16.03 -8.71
C GLY A 47 13.85 15.98 -9.89
N PRO A 48 15.09 15.51 -9.66
CA PRO A 48 16.17 15.51 -10.64
C PRO A 48 15.82 14.72 -11.90
N ALA A 49 16.16 15.24 -13.09
CA ALA A 49 15.80 14.61 -14.36
C ALA A 49 16.40 13.20 -14.56
N HIS A 50 17.56 12.93 -13.97
CA HIS A 50 18.29 11.66 -14.04
C HIS A 50 17.95 10.69 -12.89
N ALA A 51 17.12 11.10 -11.92
CA ALA A 51 16.73 10.24 -10.83
C ALA A 51 15.75 9.15 -11.31
N PRO A 52 15.68 7.98 -10.62
CA PRO A 52 14.78 6.91 -11.04
C PRO A 52 13.31 7.38 -11.11
N PRO A 53 12.56 7.02 -12.17
CA PRO A 53 11.22 7.55 -12.40
C PRO A 53 10.16 6.84 -11.54
N VAL A 54 9.25 7.63 -10.98
CA VAL A 54 8.09 7.16 -10.22
C VAL A 54 6.82 7.83 -10.76
N VAL A 55 5.87 7.03 -11.24
CA VAL A 55 4.57 7.50 -11.71
C VAL A 55 3.57 7.44 -10.55
N LEU A 56 2.91 8.57 -10.27
CA LEU A 56 1.96 8.73 -9.18
C LEU A 56 0.53 8.88 -9.75
N ILE A 57 -0.35 7.94 -9.40
CA ILE A 57 -1.71 7.84 -9.97
C ILE A 57 -2.76 8.07 -8.89
N HIS A 58 -3.45 9.20 -8.97
CA HIS A 58 -4.46 9.59 -7.98
C HIS A 58 -5.74 8.75 -8.07
N GLY A 59 -6.57 8.79 -7.03
CA GLY A 59 -7.83 8.06 -6.96
C GLY A 59 -8.99 8.73 -7.72
N ALA A 60 -10.14 8.06 -7.78
CA ALA A 60 -11.35 8.61 -8.36
C ALA A 60 -11.76 9.92 -7.67
N GLN A 61 -12.30 10.87 -8.43
CA GLN A 61 -12.75 12.18 -7.93
C GLN A 61 -11.65 12.99 -7.24
N THR A 62 -10.38 12.72 -7.57
CA THR A 62 -9.22 13.50 -7.12
C THR A 62 -8.40 13.95 -8.32
N THR A 63 -7.20 14.48 -8.07
CA THR A 63 -6.32 15.05 -9.10
C THR A 63 -4.86 14.83 -8.70
N ALA A 64 -3.91 15.07 -9.59
CA ALA A 64 -2.48 14.98 -9.32
C ALA A 64 -2.03 15.84 -8.12
N ALA A 65 -2.76 16.92 -7.80
CA ALA A 65 -2.50 17.77 -6.64
C ALA A 65 -2.52 17.02 -5.30
N SER A 66 -3.24 15.89 -5.19
CA SER A 66 -3.31 15.10 -3.95
C SER A 66 -1.95 14.54 -3.50
N TRP A 67 -0.96 14.49 -4.39
CA TRP A 67 0.37 13.98 -4.09
C TRP A 67 1.29 14.98 -3.40
N GLN A 68 0.86 16.23 -3.17
CA GLN A 68 1.72 17.29 -2.61
C GLN A 68 2.41 16.88 -1.29
N HIS A 69 1.72 16.14 -0.42
CA HIS A 69 2.24 15.73 0.89
C HIS A 69 3.33 14.66 0.79
N TYR A 70 3.42 13.98 -0.35
CA TYR A 70 4.44 12.98 -0.66
C TYR A 70 5.56 13.57 -1.50
N ALA A 71 5.22 14.43 -2.46
CA ALA A 71 6.12 14.94 -3.49
C ALA A 71 7.34 15.68 -2.91
N GLY A 72 7.18 16.46 -1.84
CA GLY A 72 8.28 17.24 -1.25
C GLY A 72 9.46 16.38 -0.80
N GLU A 73 9.21 15.28 -0.11
CA GLU A 73 10.27 14.38 0.34
C GLU A 73 10.74 13.45 -0.78
N TRP A 74 9.80 12.85 -1.50
CA TRP A 74 10.13 11.84 -2.50
C TRP A 74 10.91 12.41 -3.70
N SER A 75 10.67 13.67 -4.06
CA SER A 75 11.36 14.32 -5.19
C SER A 75 12.86 14.55 -4.95
N LYS A 76 13.34 14.43 -3.70
CA LYS A 76 14.78 14.46 -3.38
C LYS A 76 15.51 13.21 -3.88
N HIS A 77 14.79 12.10 -4.07
CA HIS A 77 15.35 10.80 -4.42
C HIS A 77 14.93 10.30 -5.80
N PHE A 78 13.80 10.78 -6.30
CA PHE A 78 13.15 10.24 -7.50
C PHE A 78 12.72 11.35 -8.46
N ARG A 79 12.62 10.97 -9.73
CA ARG A 79 11.93 11.76 -10.73
C ARG A 79 10.44 11.43 -10.67
N LEU A 80 9.65 12.28 -10.04
CA LEU A 80 8.22 12.04 -9.87
C LEU A 80 7.43 12.53 -11.09
N TYR A 81 6.45 11.75 -11.51
CA TYR A 81 5.45 12.10 -12.52
C TYR A 81 4.05 11.88 -11.93
N ALA A 82 3.46 12.92 -11.35
CA ALA A 82 2.06 12.86 -10.91
C ALA A 82 1.16 13.14 -12.11
N ILE A 83 0.38 12.15 -12.50
CA ILE A 83 -0.45 12.22 -13.69
C ILE A 83 -1.90 12.50 -13.29
N ASP A 84 -2.57 13.40 -14.00
CA ASP A 84 -4.01 13.54 -13.92
C ASP A 84 -4.67 12.50 -14.80
N VAL A 85 -5.43 11.59 -14.20
CA VAL A 85 -6.10 10.48 -14.88
C VAL A 85 -7.15 11.04 -15.85
N ILE A 86 -7.13 10.57 -17.10
CA ILE A 86 -8.15 10.92 -18.10
C ILE A 86 -9.56 10.57 -17.58
N GLY A 87 -10.50 11.50 -17.79
CA GLY A 87 -11.89 11.34 -17.36
C GLY A 87 -12.14 11.62 -15.87
N GLU A 88 -11.11 11.92 -15.08
CA GLU A 88 -11.22 12.35 -13.68
C GLU A 88 -11.21 13.89 -13.54
N ALA A 89 -11.26 14.40 -12.31
CA ALA A 89 -11.51 15.82 -12.04
C ALA A 89 -10.35 16.78 -12.43
N GLY A 90 -9.23 16.23 -12.91
CA GLY A 90 -8.03 16.97 -13.31
C GLY A 90 -8.17 17.77 -14.61
N PRO A 91 -7.07 18.30 -15.17
CA PRO A 91 -7.04 18.97 -16.46
C PRO A 91 -6.96 18.04 -17.67
N SER A 92 -6.68 16.75 -17.46
CA SER A 92 -6.64 15.76 -18.53
C SER A 92 -7.96 15.63 -19.27
N ALA A 93 -7.87 15.12 -20.50
CA ALA A 93 -8.99 14.96 -21.40
C ALA A 93 -10.15 14.21 -20.70
N PRO A 94 -11.41 14.59 -20.97
CA PRO A 94 -12.59 13.99 -20.33
C PRO A 94 -12.93 12.59 -20.89
N SER A 95 -11.93 11.85 -21.37
CA SER A 95 -12.08 10.52 -21.94
C SER A 95 -12.29 9.48 -20.83
N ARG A 96 -13.35 8.67 -20.95
CA ARG A 96 -13.73 7.62 -19.98
C ARG A 96 -13.94 6.28 -20.67
N PRO A 97 -12.89 5.64 -21.21
CA PRO A 97 -13.05 4.29 -21.74
C PRO A 97 -13.52 3.31 -20.64
N PRO A 98 -14.09 2.15 -20.99
CA PRO A 98 -14.52 1.14 -20.02
C PRO A 98 -13.38 0.71 -19.10
N LEU A 99 -13.64 0.58 -17.80
CA LEU A 99 -12.60 0.25 -16.82
C LEU A 99 -12.07 -1.19 -16.96
N ALA A 100 -12.81 -2.06 -17.64
CA ALA A 100 -12.40 -3.44 -17.94
C ALA A 100 -11.54 -3.56 -19.21
N SER A 101 -11.46 -2.50 -20.02
CA SER A 101 -10.73 -2.52 -21.30
C SER A 101 -9.23 -2.26 -21.11
N ASP A 102 -8.44 -2.55 -22.14
CA ASP A 102 -6.99 -2.27 -22.21
C ASP A 102 -6.66 -0.76 -22.34
N ALA A 103 -7.68 0.10 -22.49
CA ALA A 103 -7.51 1.51 -22.83
C ALA A 103 -6.69 2.30 -21.81
N TYR A 104 -6.86 2.04 -20.51
CA TYR A 104 -6.05 2.71 -19.49
C TYR A 104 -4.59 2.23 -19.48
N ALA A 105 -4.33 0.98 -19.86
CA ALA A 105 -2.97 0.49 -20.02
C ALA A 105 -2.29 1.11 -21.26
N GLN A 106 -3.01 1.21 -22.38
CA GLN A 106 -2.54 1.89 -23.59
C GLN A 106 -2.34 3.39 -23.37
N TRP A 107 -3.21 4.03 -22.61
CA TRP A 107 -3.04 5.41 -22.16
C TRP A 107 -1.74 5.58 -21.37
N LEU A 108 -1.44 4.66 -20.43
CA LEU A 108 -0.19 4.71 -19.68
C LEU A 108 1.04 4.43 -20.54
N ASP A 109 0.94 3.54 -21.55
CA ASP A 109 2.00 3.36 -22.56
C ASP A 109 2.31 4.70 -23.25
N ASP A 110 1.29 5.40 -23.77
CA ASP A 110 1.45 6.70 -24.43
C ASP A 110 2.02 7.78 -23.48
N VAL A 111 1.60 7.77 -22.21
CA VAL A 111 2.13 8.69 -21.19
C VAL A 111 3.61 8.44 -20.95
N LEU A 112 4.03 7.18 -20.76
CA LEU A 112 5.43 6.83 -20.56
C LEU A 112 6.29 7.18 -21.77
N ASP A 113 5.81 6.86 -22.97
CA ASP A 113 6.53 7.11 -24.22
C ASP A 113 6.68 8.62 -24.46
N GLY A 114 5.62 9.41 -24.23
CA GLY A 114 5.67 10.88 -24.32
C GLY A 114 6.52 11.56 -23.25
N LEU A 115 6.85 10.86 -22.15
CA LEU A 115 7.80 11.31 -21.13
C LEU A 115 9.22 10.79 -21.38
N GLY A 116 9.44 9.93 -22.38
CA GLY A 116 10.73 9.27 -22.62
C GLY A 116 11.11 8.26 -21.54
N VAL A 117 10.12 7.66 -20.86
CA VAL A 117 10.32 6.73 -19.74
C VAL A 117 10.08 5.29 -20.20
N SER A 118 11.15 4.50 -20.23
CA SER A 118 11.05 3.08 -20.60
C SER A 118 10.44 2.23 -19.48
N ARG A 119 10.83 2.46 -18.22
CA ARG A 119 10.36 1.69 -17.05
C ARG A 119 10.24 2.61 -15.85
N ALA A 120 9.26 2.39 -14.98
CA ALA A 120 9.08 3.20 -13.77
C ALA A 120 8.52 2.39 -12.59
N ALA A 121 8.69 2.93 -11.39
CA ALA A 121 7.89 2.49 -10.26
C ALA A 121 6.51 3.17 -10.32
N PHE A 122 5.48 2.48 -9.86
CA PHE A 122 4.11 2.99 -9.86
C PHE A 122 3.58 3.05 -8.44
N VAL A 123 3.03 4.20 -8.06
CA VAL A 123 2.32 4.39 -6.79
C VAL A 123 0.92 4.86 -7.11
N GLY A 124 -0.08 4.09 -6.69
CA GLY A 124 -1.48 4.44 -6.93
C GLY A 124 -2.30 4.44 -5.66
N ILE A 125 -3.36 5.25 -5.65
CA ILE A 125 -4.39 5.25 -4.59
C ILE A 125 -5.74 4.87 -5.19
N SER A 126 -6.47 3.94 -4.56
CA SER A 126 -7.86 3.61 -4.92
C SER A 126 -8.05 3.19 -6.39
N LEU A 127 -8.76 3.99 -7.20
CA LEU A 127 -8.87 3.78 -8.65
C LEU A 127 -7.51 3.90 -9.36
N GLY A 128 -6.63 4.78 -8.90
CA GLY A 128 -5.27 4.92 -9.41
C GLY A 128 -4.42 3.70 -9.11
N ALA A 129 -4.59 3.09 -7.93
CA ALA A 129 -3.94 1.82 -7.58
C ALA A 129 -4.44 0.68 -8.47
N ARG A 130 -5.74 0.63 -8.76
CA ARG A 130 -6.29 -0.32 -9.74
C ARG A 130 -5.69 -0.13 -11.13
N THR A 131 -5.56 1.12 -11.56
CA THR A 131 -5.01 1.47 -12.87
C THR A 131 -3.53 1.07 -12.97
N ALA A 132 -2.75 1.33 -11.92
CA ALA A 132 -1.37 0.86 -11.80
C ALA A 132 -1.27 -0.68 -11.82
N LEU A 133 -2.18 -1.37 -11.13
CA LEU A 133 -2.24 -2.83 -11.10
C LEU A 133 -2.60 -3.41 -12.47
N ASP A 134 -3.62 -2.87 -13.15
CA ASP A 134 -3.99 -3.29 -14.51
C ASP A 134 -2.80 -3.16 -15.47
N PHE A 135 -2.09 -2.03 -15.39
CA PHE A 135 -0.89 -1.79 -16.18
C PHE A 135 0.22 -2.80 -15.85
N ALA A 136 0.49 -3.06 -14.58
CA ALA A 136 1.50 -4.03 -14.16
C ALA A 136 1.19 -5.46 -14.63
N LEU A 137 -0.08 -5.85 -14.63
CA LEU A 137 -0.52 -7.15 -15.13
C LEU A 137 -0.35 -7.28 -16.65
N ARG A 138 -0.56 -6.19 -17.40
CA ARG A 138 -0.52 -6.17 -18.88
C ARG A 138 0.85 -5.82 -19.46
N ARG A 139 1.70 -5.11 -18.69
CA ARG A 139 3.02 -4.59 -19.06
C ARG A 139 4.05 -4.83 -17.94
N PRO A 140 4.23 -6.08 -17.46
CA PRO A 140 5.08 -6.36 -16.29
C PRO A 140 6.52 -5.86 -16.47
N THR A 141 7.05 -5.90 -17.70
CA THR A 141 8.41 -5.43 -18.02
C THR A 141 8.58 -3.92 -17.92
N ARG A 142 7.50 -3.12 -17.98
CA ARG A 142 7.52 -1.65 -17.85
C ARG A 142 7.45 -1.18 -16.40
N VAL A 143 7.23 -2.09 -15.44
CA VAL A 143 7.05 -1.77 -14.02
C VAL A 143 8.25 -2.26 -13.22
N THR A 144 8.90 -1.37 -12.47
CA THR A 144 10.02 -1.74 -11.59
C THR A 144 9.57 -2.10 -10.18
N ARG A 145 8.56 -1.40 -9.65
CA ARG A 145 7.92 -1.61 -8.33
C ARG A 145 6.47 -1.14 -8.38
N LEU A 146 5.60 -1.76 -7.58
CA LEU A 146 4.18 -1.45 -7.52
C LEU A 146 3.72 -1.19 -6.08
N ALA A 147 3.41 0.05 -5.74
CA ALA A 147 2.83 0.43 -4.45
C ALA A 147 1.33 0.78 -4.60
N LEU A 148 0.49 0.04 -3.87
CA LEU A 148 -0.96 0.08 -3.94
C LEU A 148 -1.54 0.53 -2.61
N LEU A 149 -2.12 1.74 -2.56
CA LEU A 149 -2.80 2.26 -1.38
C LEU A 149 -4.31 2.12 -1.56
N CYS A 150 -4.95 1.32 -0.69
CA CYS A 150 -6.37 0.96 -0.75
C CYS A 150 -6.83 0.58 -2.16
N PRO A 151 -6.21 -0.41 -2.83
CA PRO A 151 -6.50 -0.72 -4.22
C PRO A 151 -7.93 -1.20 -4.43
N SER A 152 -8.62 -0.57 -5.37
CA SER A 152 -9.86 -1.15 -5.92
C SER A 152 -9.52 -2.27 -6.91
N GLY A 153 -10.46 -3.18 -7.13
CA GLY A 153 -10.29 -4.29 -8.09
C GLY A 153 -9.57 -5.53 -7.56
N ILE A 154 -9.25 -5.60 -6.26
CA ILE A 154 -8.77 -6.84 -5.60
C ILE A 154 -9.86 -7.38 -4.68
N GLY A 155 -10.09 -6.78 -3.51
CA GLY A 155 -11.25 -7.16 -2.69
C GLY A 155 -12.57 -6.76 -3.37
N ARG A 156 -13.67 -7.35 -2.88
CA ARG A 156 -15.02 -6.93 -3.26
C ARG A 156 -15.24 -5.47 -2.89
N GLN A 157 -16.10 -4.82 -3.68
CA GLN A 157 -16.63 -3.50 -3.33
C GLN A 157 -17.78 -3.68 -2.35
N LYS A 158 -17.78 -2.85 -1.30
CA LYS A 158 -18.93 -2.73 -0.39
C LYS A 158 -20.02 -1.92 -1.08
N PRO A 159 -21.30 -2.07 -0.68
CA PRO A 159 -22.42 -1.33 -1.26
C PRO A 159 -22.42 0.15 -0.80
N PHE A 160 -21.38 0.90 -1.18
CA PHE A 160 -21.14 2.29 -0.79
C PHE A 160 -22.32 3.20 -1.13
N LEU A 161 -22.84 3.07 -2.37
CA LEU A 161 -23.91 3.94 -2.87
C LEU A 161 -25.20 3.80 -2.06
N TRP A 162 -25.51 2.62 -1.51
CA TRP A 162 -26.75 2.38 -0.78
C TRP A 162 -26.89 3.28 0.45
N TRP A 163 -25.82 3.48 1.22
CA TRP A 163 -25.86 4.36 2.39
C TRP A 163 -25.40 5.79 2.07
N ALA A 164 -24.57 5.98 1.04
CA ALA A 164 -24.08 7.31 0.66
C ALA A 164 -25.18 8.15 -0.01
N LEU A 165 -25.99 7.56 -0.89
CA LEU A 165 -26.98 8.29 -1.68
C LEU A 165 -28.03 9.03 -0.80
N PRO A 166 -28.66 8.41 0.22
CA PRO A 166 -29.57 9.11 1.12
C PRO A 166 -28.91 10.29 1.83
N LEU A 167 -27.63 10.16 2.22
CA LEU A 167 -26.88 11.26 2.83
C LEU A 167 -26.63 12.38 1.82
N LEU A 168 -26.25 12.07 0.58
CA LEU A 168 -25.97 13.07 -0.44
C LEU A 168 -27.18 13.97 -0.78
N LEU A 169 -28.41 13.48 -0.58
CA LEU A 169 -29.64 14.26 -0.71
C LEU A 169 -29.74 15.39 0.34
N LEU A 170 -29.03 15.28 1.47
CA LEU A 170 -28.96 16.29 2.53
C LEU A 170 -27.94 17.42 2.22
N GLY A 171 -27.53 17.57 0.96
CA GLY A 171 -26.63 18.64 0.52
C GLY A 171 -25.24 18.57 1.18
N ASP A 172 -24.73 19.72 1.63
CA ASP A 172 -23.35 19.83 2.13
C ASP A 172 -23.14 19.11 3.48
N VAL A 173 -24.16 19.09 4.34
CA VAL A 173 -24.14 18.32 5.60
C VAL A 173 -24.01 16.83 5.30
N GLY A 174 -24.78 16.37 4.32
CA GLY A 174 -24.71 15.02 3.77
C GLY A 174 -23.32 14.63 3.26
N ARG A 175 -22.76 15.46 2.35
CA ARG A 175 -21.41 15.29 1.82
C ARG A 175 -20.35 15.24 2.92
N ALA A 176 -20.46 16.09 3.94
CA ALA A 176 -19.54 16.08 5.07
C ALA A 176 -19.61 14.77 5.88
N ARG A 177 -20.81 14.20 6.08
CA ARG A 177 -21.00 12.91 6.75
C ARG A 177 -20.42 11.74 5.94
N VAL A 178 -20.69 11.70 4.64
CA VAL A 178 -20.09 10.70 3.73
C VAL A 178 -18.57 10.77 3.81
N ARG A 179 -18.01 11.97 3.67
CA ARG A 179 -16.57 12.20 3.76
C ARG A 179 -15.97 11.73 5.09
N ARG A 180 -16.62 12.02 6.23
CA ARG A 180 -16.15 11.56 7.55
C ARG A 180 -16.11 10.03 7.65
N ARG A 181 -17.04 9.32 7.01
CA ARG A 181 -17.03 7.85 6.96
C ARG A 181 -15.94 7.30 6.03
N VAL A 182 -15.64 7.99 4.93
CA VAL A 182 -14.62 7.56 3.96
C VAL A 182 -13.19 7.89 4.41
N LEU A 183 -12.95 9.08 4.97
CA LEU A 183 -11.62 9.60 5.30
C LEU A 183 -11.31 9.59 6.81
N GLY A 184 -12.28 9.20 7.64
CA GLY A 184 -12.22 9.39 9.08
C GLY A 184 -12.37 10.87 9.49
N ARG A 185 -12.10 11.17 10.76
CA ARG A 185 -12.08 12.56 11.27
C ARG A 185 -10.81 13.25 10.80
N LEU A 186 -10.93 14.18 9.86
CA LEU A 186 -9.80 14.97 9.38
C LEU A 186 -9.47 16.06 10.41
N PRO A 187 -8.18 16.36 10.63
CA PRO A 187 -7.79 17.51 11.44
C PRO A 187 -8.32 18.81 10.81
N PRO A 188 -8.50 19.88 11.60
CA PRO A 188 -8.79 21.20 11.06
C PRO A 188 -7.71 21.60 10.05
N ALA A 189 -8.11 22.26 8.96
CA ALA A 189 -7.19 22.81 7.97
C ALA A 189 -6.42 23.98 8.58
N SER A 190 -5.22 23.69 9.11
CA SER A 190 -4.40 24.64 9.85
C SER A 190 -3.50 25.47 8.93
N THR A 191 -3.05 24.89 7.82
CA THR A 191 -2.15 25.55 6.86
C THR A 191 -2.88 26.06 5.60
N PRO A 192 -2.33 27.04 4.87
CA PRO A 192 -2.83 27.44 3.56
C PRO A 192 -2.96 26.26 2.59
N ALA A 193 -1.94 25.40 2.51
CA ALA A 193 -1.93 24.22 1.65
C ALA A 193 -3.08 23.25 1.96
N GLU A 194 -3.35 22.99 3.24
CA GLU A 194 -4.49 22.18 3.67
C GLU A 194 -5.80 22.84 3.26
N ARG A 195 -5.96 24.15 3.48
CA ARG A 195 -7.19 24.89 3.12
C ARG A 195 -7.50 24.80 1.62
N ASP A 196 -6.51 24.97 0.76
CA ASP A 196 -6.68 24.90 -0.69
C ASP A 196 -6.96 23.46 -1.16
N THR A 197 -6.33 22.47 -0.54
CA THR A 197 -6.64 21.04 -0.77
C THR A 197 -8.08 20.72 -0.43
N PHE A 198 -8.56 21.20 0.73
CA PHE A 198 -9.96 21.03 1.12
C PHE A 198 -10.91 21.82 0.21
N ALA A 199 -10.50 22.99 -0.30
CA ALA A 199 -11.28 23.77 -1.25
C ALA A 199 -11.43 23.03 -2.59
N LEU A 200 -10.34 22.45 -3.11
CA LEU A 200 -10.37 21.60 -4.30
C LEU A 200 -11.29 20.39 -4.12
N MET A 201 -11.13 19.65 -3.02
CA MET A 201 -11.99 18.50 -2.73
C MET A 201 -13.48 18.90 -2.69
N ARG A 202 -13.83 20.03 -2.02
CA ARG A 202 -15.22 20.53 -2.01
C ARG A 202 -15.71 20.97 -3.39
N ALA A 203 -14.85 21.56 -4.22
CA ALA A 203 -15.19 21.95 -5.58
C ALA A 203 -15.50 20.71 -6.43
N VAL A 204 -14.70 19.65 -6.31
CA VAL A 204 -14.94 18.37 -6.99
C VAL A 204 -16.24 17.72 -6.50
N ASP A 205 -16.45 17.62 -5.18
CA ASP A 205 -17.66 17.06 -4.56
C ASP A 205 -18.95 17.69 -5.12
N ARG A 206 -18.92 19.01 -5.40
CA ARG A 206 -20.06 19.76 -5.92
C ARG A 206 -20.18 19.71 -7.44
N GLY A 207 -19.06 19.73 -8.15
CA GLY A 207 -19.01 20.05 -9.57
C GLY A 207 -18.71 18.90 -10.52
N PHE A 208 -18.18 17.78 -10.03
CA PHE A 208 -17.79 16.64 -10.86
C PHE A 208 -18.90 15.58 -10.91
N ARG A 209 -19.00 14.88 -12.04
CA ARG A 209 -19.90 13.73 -12.25
C ARG A 209 -19.10 12.44 -12.09
N PRO A 210 -19.20 11.72 -10.95
CA PRO A 210 -18.43 10.50 -10.74
C PRO A 210 -18.82 9.41 -11.73
N ARG A 211 -17.91 8.46 -11.93
CA ARG A 211 -18.18 7.23 -12.67
C ARG A 211 -19.09 6.34 -11.81
N LEU A 212 -20.16 5.81 -12.39
CA LEU A 212 -21.11 4.91 -11.71
C LEU A 212 -20.93 3.44 -12.12
N GLU A 213 -20.04 3.17 -13.08
CA GLU A 213 -19.71 1.81 -13.49
C GLU A 213 -19.05 1.04 -12.35
N ALA A 214 -19.44 -0.21 -12.17
CA ALA A 214 -18.82 -1.10 -11.20
C ALA A 214 -17.35 -1.32 -11.54
N VAL A 215 -16.46 -1.16 -10.55
CA VAL A 215 -15.03 -1.40 -10.75
C VAL A 215 -14.75 -2.91 -10.90
N PRO A 216 -14.23 -3.39 -12.05
CA PRO A 216 -13.92 -4.81 -12.24
C PRO A 216 -12.87 -5.32 -11.26
N VAL A 217 -13.10 -6.53 -10.75
CA VAL A 217 -12.18 -7.27 -9.87
C VAL A 217 -11.29 -8.19 -10.71
N PHE A 218 -9.98 -8.14 -10.51
CA PHE A 218 -9.02 -9.02 -11.19
C PHE A 218 -9.17 -10.46 -10.68
N GLY A 219 -9.05 -11.43 -11.58
CA GLY A 219 -9.08 -12.84 -11.22
C GLY A 219 -7.80 -13.31 -10.53
N ASP A 220 -7.90 -14.39 -9.75
CA ASP A 220 -6.77 -14.94 -8.99
C ASP A 220 -5.58 -15.35 -9.89
N GLY A 221 -5.87 -15.88 -11.09
CA GLY A 221 -4.84 -16.25 -12.06
C GLY A 221 -4.00 -15.06 -12.51
N ALA A 222 -4.63 -13.91 -12.76
CA ALA A 222 -3.92 -12.69 -13.15
C ALA A 222 -3.01 -12.19 -12.02
N LEU A 223 -3.50 -12.13 -10.77
CA LEU A 223 -2.71 -11.65 -9.63
C LEU A 223 -1.42 -12.47 -9.42
N ARG A 224 -1.46 -13.79 -9.65
CA ARG A 224 -0.28 -14.67 -9.56
C ARG A 224 0.83 -14.33 -10.57
N THR A 225 0.52 -13.59 -11.64
CA THR A 225 1.51 -13.22 -12.68
C THR A 225 2.33 -11.99 -12.32
N LEU A 226 1.99 -11.28 -11.23
CA LEU A 226 2.80 -10.17 -10.74
C LEU A 226 4.21 -10.70 -10.39
N SER A 227 5.22 -10.04 -10.93
CA SER A 227 6.62 -10.49 -10.86
C SER A 227 7.56 -9.42 -10.30
N MET A 228 7.10 -8.18 -10.22
CA MET A 228 7.80 -7.06 -9.61
C MET A 228 7.53 -7.01 -8.09
N PRO A 229 8.38 -6.35 -7.28
CA PRO A 229 8.06 -6.07 -5.89
C PRO A 229 6.73 -5.33 -5.76
N VAL A 230 5.87 -5.80 -4.86
CA VAL A 230 4.54 -5.22 -4.58
C VAL A 230 4.46 -4.80 -3.12
N LEU A 231 4.01 -3.58 -2.86
CA LEU A 231 3.57 -3.12 -1.55
C LEU A 231 2.08 -2.82 -1.63
N ALA A 232 1.27 -3.41 -0.76
CA ALA A 232 -0.14 -3.09 -0.60
C ALA A 232 -0.40 -2.59 0.81
N ILE A 233 -1.06 -1.44 0.94
CA ILE A 233 -1.45 -0.86 2.23
C ILE A 233 -2.96 -0.67 2.23
N VAL A 234 -3.63 -1.26 3.21
CA VAL A 234 -5.11 -1.27 3.29
C VAL A 234 -5.61 -0.91 4.68
N GLY A 235 -6.72 -0.16 4.75
CA GLY A 235 -7.34 0.27 6.01
C GLY A 235 -8.51 -0.63 6.43
N GLY A 236 -8.53 -1.10 7.67
CA GLY A 236 -9.57 -2.02 8.18
C GLY A 236 -10.96 -1.37 8.32
N ARG A 237 -11.03 -0.04 8.46
CA ARG A 237 -12.28 0.75 8.52
C ARG A 237 -12.73 1.27 7.15
N ASP A 238 -12.16 0.76 6.06
CA ASP A 238 -12.59 1.13 4.71
C ASP A 238 -14.07 0.78 4.49
N VAL A 239 -14.88 1.79 4.17
CA VAL A 239 -16.33 1.67 3.95
C VAL A 239 -16.69 1.43 2.48
N MET A 240 -15.71 1.47 1.58
CA MET A 240 -15.86 1.30 0.14
C MET A 240 -15.34 -0.06 -0.33
N LEU A 241 -14.25 -0.53 0.25
CA LEU A 241 -13.55 -1.75 -0.17
C LEU A 241 -13.48 -2.78 0.96
N ASP A 242 -13.51 -4.06 0.60
CA ASP A 242 -13.17 -5.14 1.51
C ASP A 242 -11.64 -5.27 1.62
N SER A 243 -11.08 -4.52 2.57
CA SER A 243 -9.64 -4.52 2.86
C SER A 243 -9.15 -5.86 3.43
N ARG A 244 -10.02 -6.64 4.09
CA ARG A 244 -9.64 -7.97 4.62
C ARG A 244 -9.51 -8.95 3.48
N GLU A 245 -10.49 -8.99 2.59
CA GLU A 245 -10.41 -9.81 1.38
C GLU A 245 -9.24 -9.38 0.47
N THR A 246 -8.99 -8.07 0.34
CA THR A 246 -7.82 -7.56 -0.40
C THR A 246 -6.52 -8.09 0.19
N ARG A 247 -6.35 -8.00 1.52
CA ARG A 247 -5.21 -8.57 2.24
C ARG A 247 -5.10 -10.07 1.97
N ASP A 248 -6.16 -10.82 2.22
CA ASP A 248 -6.16 -12.29 2.13
C ASP A 248 -5.85 -12.78 0.71
N ARG A 249 -6.40 -12.12 -0.30
CA ARG A 249 -6.11 -12.44 -1.71
C ARG A 249 -4.67 -12.15 -2.06
N LEU A 250 -4.12 -10.97 -1.72
CA LEU A 250 -2.73 -10.65 -2.03
C LEU A 250 -1.75 -11.54 -1.29
N THR A 251 -1.96 -11.76 0.00
CA THR A 251 -1.17 -12.67 0.83
C THR A 251 -1.14 -14.09 0.24
N ARG A 252 -2.30 -14.58 -0.22
CA ARG A 252 -2.41 -15.94 -0.78
C ARG A 252 -1.83 -16.07 -2.19
N LEU A 253 -1.98 -15.04 -3.03
CA LEU A 253 -1.76 -15.14 -4.48
C LEU A 253 -0.45 -14.50 -4.95
N VAL A 254 0.11 -13.59 -4.16
CA VAL A 254 1.32 -12.82 -4.50
C VAL A 254 2.32 -12.94 -3.34
N PRO A 255 3.04 -14.06 -3.24
CA PRO A 255 3.78 -14.42 -2.03
C PRO A 255 4.92 -13.44 -1.68
N HIS A 256 5.42 -12.68 -2.65
CA HIS A 256 6.45 -11.65 -2.47
C HIS A 256 5.85 -10.24 -2.21
N ALA A 257 4.52 -10.11 -2.13
CA ALA A 257 3.89 -8.83 -1.81
C ALA A 257 4.03 -8.50 -0.32
N GLN A 258 4.49 -7.29 -0.02
CA GLN A 258 4.42 -6.72 1.32
C GLN A 258 2.99 -6.21 1.55
N VAL A 259 2.21 -6.87 2.40
CA VAL A 259 0.82 -6.49 2.69
C VAL A 259 0.73 -5.89 4.08
N ARG A 260 0.46 -4.59 4.17
CA ARG A 260 0.25 -3.84 5.41
C ARG A 260 -1.23 -3.61 5.65
N PHE A 261 -1.82 -4.34 6.59
CA PHE A 261 -3.19 -4.13 7.04
C PHE A 261 -3.21 -3.23 8.28
N LEU A 262 -3.92 -2.10 8.20
CA LEU A 262 -4.00 -1.10 9.26
C LEU A 262 -5.43 -1.07 9.82
N PRO A 263 -5.72 -1.78 10.93
CA PRO A 263 -7.09 -2.06 11.37
C PRO A 263 -7.95 -0.82 11.58
N ASP A 264 -7.35 0.26 12.10
CA ASP A 264 -8.07 1.49 12.47
C ASP A 264 -8.10 2.55 11.38
N GLN A 265 -7.44 2.32 10.25
CA GLN A 265 -7.39 3.27 9.15
C GLN A 265 -8.58 3.13 8.21
N TYR A 266 -8.98 4.27 7.63
CA TYR A 266 -10.09 4.37 6.69
C TYR A 266 -9.61 4.19 5.24
N HIS A 267 -10.43 4.56 4.24
CA HIS A 267 -10.04 4.49 2.83
C HIS A 267 -8.86 5.41 2.51
N PHE A 268 -8.75 6.55 3.20
CA PHE A 268 -7.56 7.40 3.16
C PHE A 268 -6.63 7.07 4.32
N ILE A 269 -5.52 6.40 4.00
CA ILE A 269 -4.53 5.96 4.98
C ILE A 269 -3.53 7.09 5.24
N ARG A 270 -3.35 7.44 6.52
CA ARG A 270 -2.43 8.49 6.95
C ARG A 270 -1.05 7.94 7.25
N GLY A 271 -0.04 8.80 7.16
CA GLY A 271 1.32 8.50 7.63
C GLY A 271 2.07 7.44 6.83
N GLN A 272 1.69 7.18 5.58
CA GLN A 272 2.34 6.15 4.75
C GLN A 272 3.47 6.70 3.87
N ARG A 273 3.81 7.99 4.00
CA ARG A 273 4.85 8.64 3.20
C ARG A 273 6.19 7.92 3.33
N ASP A 274 6.60 7.64 4.56
CA ASP A 274 7.94 7.10 4.83
C ASP A 274 7.97 5.59 4.55
N THR A 275 6.87 4.87 4.80
CA THR A 275 6.71 3.46 4.42
C THR A 275 6.84 3.25 2.92
N VAL A 276 6.12 4.03 2.12
CA VAL A 276 6.21 3.92 0.65
C VAL A 276 7.58 4.40 0.15
N LEU A 277 8.16 5.43 0.77
CA LEU A 277 9.51 5.89 0.44
C LEU A 277 10.56 4.78 0.65
N ALA A 278 10.50 4.11 1.79
CA ALA A 278 11.40 3.00 2.10
C ALA A 278 11.27 1.87 1.07
N PHE A 279 10.04 1.50 0.70
CA PHE A 279 9.78 0.52 -0.36
C PHE A 279 10.30 0.96 -1.73
N LEU A 280 10.17 2.23 -2.10
CA LEU A 280 10.68 2.73 -3.38
C LEU A 280 12.22 2.74 -3.42
N LYS A 281 12.87 2.96 -2.27
CA LYS A 281 14.34 2.99 -2.13
C LYS A 281 14.96 1.61 -1.98
N SER A 282 14.20 0.57 -1.63
CA SER A 282 14.76 -0.76 -1.39
C SER A 282 15.42 -1.29 -2.67
N THR A 283 16.70 -1.62 -2.62
CA THR A 283 17.49 -2.10 -3.76
C THR A 283 17.35 -3.60 -4.00
N GLU A 284 16.90 -4.35 -3.00
CA GLU A 284 16.77 -5.80 -3.08
C GLU A 284 15.36 -6.25 -3.49
N PRO A 285 15.24 -7.33 -4.27
CA PRO A 285 13.98 -8.03 -4.48
C PRO A 285 13.57 -8.72 -3.17
N THR A 286 12.96 -7.98 -2.23
CA THR A 286 12.28 -8.52 -1.03
C THR A 286 12.95 -9.74 -0.41
N ARG A 287 14.28 -9.72 -0.26
CA ARG A 287 14.96 -10.62 0.66
C ARG A 287 14.88 -9.95 2.02
N MET A 288 14.01 -10.51 2.84
CA MET A 288 13.80 -10.31 4.27
C MET A 288 14.81 -9.34 4.91
N HIS A 289 14.39 -8.10 5.20
CA HIS A 289 15.19 -7.17 5.98
C HIS A 289 15.54 -7.82 7.33
N HIS A 290 16.83 -8.02 7.58
CA HIS A 290 17.33 -8.64 8.80
C HIS A 290 18.68 -8.03 9.16
N ARG A 291 19.10 -8.21 10.41
CA ARG A 291 20.45 -7.89 10.87
C ARG A 291 21.01 -9.06 11.66
N ILE A 292 22.34 -9.20 11.68
CA ILE A 292 23.01 -10.22 12.47
C ILE A 292 23.55 -9.60 13.75
N VAL A 293 23.30 -10.25 14.88
CA VAL A 293 23.83 -9.90 16.20
C VAL A 293 24.65 -11.07 16.72
N GLN A 294 25.78 -10.77 17.34
CA GLN A 294 26.56 -11.77 18.08
C GLN A 294 26.27 -11.65 19.57
N ALA A 295 25.93 -12.77 20.22
CA ALA A 295 25.74 -12.84 21.67
C ALA A 295 26.20 -14.19 22.20
N ALA A 296 27.14 -14.19 23.15
CA ALA A 296 27.60 -15.38 23.87
C ALA A 296 27.99 -16.58 22.96
N GLY A 297 28.65 -16.30 21.83
CA GLY A 297 29.05 -17.33 20.86
C GLY A 297 27.95 -17.75 19.87
N HIS A 298 26.74 -17.20 19.98
CA HIS A 298 25.65 -17.40 19.04
C HIS A 298 25.57 -16.27 18.02
N ARG A 299 25.21 -16.62 16.78
CA ARG A 299 24.87 -15.66 15.71
C ARG A 299 23.35 -15.64 15.60
N VAL A 300 22.77 -14.49 15.93
CA VAL A 300 21.33 -14.26 15.94
C VAL A 300 20.93 -13.45 14.73
N LEU A 301 20.12 -14.04 13.86
CA LEU A 301 19.43 -13.32 12.79
C LEU A 301 18.21 -12.62 13.37
N VAL A 302 18.27 -11.30 13.51
CA VAL A 302 17.15 -10.48 13.97
C VAL A 302 16.35 -10.00 12.77
N ARG A 303 15.11 -10.47 12.67
CA ARG A 303 14.19 -10.13 11.59
C ARG A 303 13.58 -8.75 11.84
N ASP A 304 13.55 -7.91 10.81
CA ASP A 304 12.86 -6.63 10.86
C ASP A 304 11.33 -6.86 10.94
N PRO A 305 10.59 -6.19 11.85
CA PRO A 305 9.12 -6.21 11.85
C PRO A 305 8.49 -5.85 10.49
N ALA A 306 9.18 -5.10 9.64
CA ALA A 306 8.73 -4.73 8.30
C ALA A 306 8.94 -5.82 7.23
N ALA A 307 9.64 -6.93 7.54
CA ALA A 307 10.02 -7.98 6.60
C ALA A 307 8.86 -8.95 6.23
N GLY A 308 7.62 -8.65 6.58
CA GLY A 308 6.42 -9.46 6.27
C GLY A 308 6.06 -10.48 7.36
N LEU A 309 4.98 -11.24 7.16
CA LEU A 309 4.50 -12.23 8.14
C LEU A 309 5.08 -13.63 7.87
N VAL A 310 5.41 -14.39 8.92
CA VAL A 310 5.55 -15.85 8.84
C VAL A 310 4.16 -16.44 8.99
N GLN A 311 3.62 -16.97 7.91
CA GLN A 311 2.22 -17.42 7.87
C GLN A 311 2.04 -18.78 7.18
N ARG A 312 3.12 -19.35 6.63
CA ARG A 312 3.16 -20.65 5.97
C ARG A 312 4.42 -21.41 6.34
N GLU A 313 4.39 -22.72 6.12
CA GLU A 313 5.56 -23.60 6.27
C GLU A 313 6.74 -23.20 5.37
N SER A 314 6.46 -22.69 4.16
CA SER A 314 7.49 -22.17 3.25
C SER A 314 8.26 -20.99 3.85
N ASP A 315 7.57 -20.12 4.62
CA ASP A 315 8.20 -18.95 5.22
C ASP A 315 9.18 -19.38 6.34
N ALA A 316 8.93 -20.51 6.99
CA ALA A 316 9.87 -21.11 7.94
C ALA A 316 11.12 -21.66 7.23
N LEU A 317 10.97 -22.25 6.04
CA LEU A 317 12.11 -22.68 5.21
C LEU A 317 12.92 -21.50 4.71
N ASP A 318 12.28 -20.38 4.37
CA ASP A 318 12.98 -19.14 4.00
C ASP A 318 13.80 -18.60 5.18
N LEU A 319 13.26 -18.64 6.41
CA LEU A 319 14.00 -18.27 7.61
C LEU A 319 15.20 -19.19 7.87
N VAL A 320 15.04 -20.50 7.65
CA VAL A 320 16.15 -21.46 7.75
C VAL A 320 17.22 -21.15 6.72
N ALA A 321 16.85 -20.98 5.46
CA ALA A 321 17.78 -20.68 4.38
C ALA A 321 18.56 -19.39 4.67
N LEU A 322 17.88 -18.36 5.16
CA LEU A 322 18.49 -17.09 5.53
C LEU A 322 19.41 -17.22 6.75
N ALA A 323 19.00 -18.01 7.75
CA ALA A 323 19.84 -18.28 8.91
C ALA A 323 21.13 -19.00 8.49
N HIS A 324 21.04 -20.03 7.65
CA HIS A 324 22.20 -20.74 7.11
C HIS A 324 23.09 -19.87 6.22
N GLU A 325 22.52 -19.01 5.37
CA GLU A 325 23.25 -18.03 4.55
C GLU A 325 24.14 -17.12 5.42
N HIS A 326 23.68 -16.78 6.62
CA HIS A 326 24.39 -15.91 7.55
C HIS A 326 25.02 -16.66 8.73
N GLU A 327 25.17 -17.98 8.66
CA GLU A 327 25.71 -18.84 9.72
C GLU A 327 25.09 -18.55 11.10
N ALA A 328 23.82 -18.16 11.12
CA ALA A 328 23.06 -17.89 12.31
C ALA A 328 22.41 -19.18 12.83
N ASP A 329 22.60 -19.46 14.11
CA ASP A 329 22.00 -20.61 14.78
C ASP A 329 20.72 -20.22 15.54
N TRP A 330 20.46 -18.92 15.67
CA TRP A 330 19.22 -18.35 16.20
C TRP A 330 18.56 -17.40 15.21
N VAL A 331 17.23 -17.42 15.18
CA VAL A 331 16.40 -16.42 14.50
C VAL A 331 15.51 -15.74 15.52
N ALA A 332 15.60 -14.42 15.64
CA ALA A 332 14.73 -13.60 16.44
C ALA A 332 13.61 -13.02 15.55
N VAL A 333 12.38 -13.48 15.74
CA VAL A 333 11.19 -13.06 15.00
C VAL A 333 10.30 -12.22 15.90
N PRO A 334 9.96 -10.97 15.52
CA PRO A 334 8.98 -10.19 16.26
C PRO A 334 7.65 -10.92 16.37
N ALA A 335 6.99 -10.88 17.53
CA ALA A 335 5.72 -11.55 17.76
C ALA A 335 4.66 -11.15 16.72
N ASP A 336 4.55 -9.85 16.44
CA ASP A 336 3.63 -9.31 15.42
C ASP A 336 4.00 -9.67 13.97
N ALA A 337 5.19 -10.24 13.76
CA ALA A 337 5.64 -10.75 12.46
C ALA A 337 5.26 -12.23 12.25
N LEU A 338 4.63 -12.89 13.24
CA LEU A 338 4.00 -14.20 13.11
C LEU A 338 2.49 -14.01 12.86
N HIS A 339 1.92 -14.78 11.93
CA HIS A 339 0.48 -14.73 11.69
C HIS A 339 -0.32 -15.19 12.92
N ASP A 340 -1.53 -14.66 13.12
CA ASP A 340 -2.41 -15.01 14.26
C ASP A 340 -2.62 -16.54 14.39
N ASP A 341 -2.63 -17.26 13.26
CA ASP A 341 -2.77 -18.72 13.25
C ASP A 341 -1.59 -19.43 13.92
N PHE A 342 -0.40 -18.83 13.99
CA PHE A 342 0.72 -19.37 14.77
C PHE A 342 0.34 -19.48 16.25
N TYR A 343 -0.45 -18.54 16.77
CA TYR A 343 -0.89 -18.55 18.17
C TYR A 343 -2.16 -19.38 18.39
N ARG A 344 -2.86 -19.78 17.32
CA ARG A 344 -4.01 -20.69 17.35
C ARG A 344 -3.55 -22.11 17.03
N LEU A 345 -3.18 -22.88 18.05
CA LEU A 345 -2.54 -24.20 17.86
C LEU A 345 -3.35 -25.21 17.00
N GLU A 346 -4.69 -25.08 16.98
CA GLU A 346 -5.58 -25.85 16.10
C GLU A 346 -5.30 -25.65 14.59
N SER A 347 -4.65 -24.54 14.21
CA SER A 347 -4.28 -24.26 12.81
C SER A 347 -3.17 -25.17 12.29
N GLY A 348 -2.39 -25.79 13.19
CA GLY A 348 -1.19 -26.55 12.85
C GLY A 348 0.03 -25.72 12.44
N LEU A 349 -0.10 -24.39 12.25
CA LEU A 349 0.99 -23.53 11.76
C LEU A 349 2.16 -23.49 12.75
N ALA A 350 1.89 -23.37 14.05
CA ALA A 350 2.92 -23.35 15.08
C ALA A 350 3.77 -24.62 15.03
N GLY A 351 3.11 -25.78 14.98
CA GLY A 351 3.79 -27.08 14.88
C GLY A 351 4.67 -27.17 13.64
N ALA A 352 4.13 -26.79 12.48
CA ALA A 352 4.88 -26.81 11.21
C ALA A 352 6.13 -25.91 11.26
N VAL A 353 5.99 -24.65 11.73
CA VAL A 353 7.10 -23.69 11.80
C VAL A 353 8.17 -24.16 12.78
N LEU A 354 7.78 -24.54 14.00
CA LEU A 354 8.71 -24.97 15.05
C LEU A 354 9.44 -26.26 14.62
N GLN A 355 8.74 -27.22 14.05
CA GLN A 355 9.32 -28.48 13.60
C GLN A 355 10.38 -28.26 12.51
N LYS A 356 10.15 -27.36 11.54
CA LYS A 356 11.15 -27.07 10.50
C LYS A 356 12.41 -26.47 11.10
N LEU A 357 12.28 -25.42 11.89
CA LEU A 357 13.43 -24.75 12.49
C LEU A 357 14.29 -25.74 13.29
N VAL A 358 13.65 -26.56 14.13
CA VAL A 358 14.35 -27.61 14.90
C VAL A 358 15.02 -28.64 13.99
N ASN A 359 14.32 -29.16 12.97
CA ASN A 359 14.86 -30.18 12.07
C ASN A 359 16.09 -29.69 11.29
N TYR A 360 16.17 -28.39 11.01
CA TYR A 360 17.29 -27.77 10.30
C TYR A 360 18.34 -27.15 11.24
N GLY A 361 18.25 -27.41 12.55
CA GLY A 361 19.22 -26.94 13.54
C GLY A 361 19.17 -25.43 13.81
N VAL A 362 18.08 -24.76 13.46
CA VAL A 362 17.87 -23.32 13.68
C VAL A 362 16.95 -23.13 14.88
N ARG A 363 17.35 -22.29 15.84
CA ARG A 363 16.58 -22.00 17.06
C ARG A 363 15.75 -20.72 16.87
N LEU A 364 14.62 -20.62 17.58
CA LEU A 364 13.67 -19.51 17.43
C LEU A 364 13.54 -18.70 18.71
N GLY A 365 13.74 -17.39 18.62
CA GLY A 365 13.30 -16.42 19.61
C GLY A 365 12.06 -15.66 19.10
N VAL A 366 10.89 -15.88 19.69
CA VAL A 366 9.72 -15.04 19.47
C VAL A 366 9.81 -13.84 20.42
N VAL A 367 9.90 -12.64 19.84
CA VAL A 367 10.26 -11.41 20.57
C VAL A 367 9.10 -10.42 20.55
N GLY A 368 8.52 -10.14 21.71
CA GLY A 368 7.42 -9.19 21.87
C GLY A 368 6.37 -9.69 22.85
N GLU A 369 5.47 -8.77 23.22
CA GLU A 369 4.38 -9.07 24.14
C GLU A 369 3.31 -9.95 23.49
N ILE A 370 3.00 -11.08 24.11
CA ILE A 370 2.02 -12.05 23.61
C ILE A 370 0.82 -12.28 24.54
N ASP A 371 0.68 -11.46 25.59
CA ASP A 371 -0.35 -11.60 26.64
C ASP A 371 -1.77 -11.70 26.07
N HIS A 372 -2.04 -10.96 25.00
CA HIS A 372 -3.33 -10.96 24.31
C HIS A 372 -3.72 -12.34 23.77
N TRP A 373 -2.77 -13.11 23.24
CA TRP A 373 -3.01 -14.48 22.78
C TRP A 373 -3.03 -15.47 23.95
N LEU A 374 -2.16 -15.29 24.95
CA LEU A 374 -2.10 -16.14 26.15
C LEU A 374 -3.39 -16.12 26.97
N ALA A 375 -4.05 -14.96 27.07
CA ALA A 375 -5.32 -14.80 27.76
C ALA A 375 -6.45 -15.65 27.15
N ARG A 376 -6.32 -16.05 25.88
CA ARG A 376 -7.37 -16.76 25.13
C ARG A 376 -7.15 -18.27 24.98
N SER A 377 -5.98 -18.79 25.35
CA SER A 377 -5.64 -20.20 25.12
C SER A 377 -4.78 -20.76 26.24
N GLU A 378 -5.31 -21.76 26.95
CA GLU A 378 -4.56 -22.52 27.95
C GLU A 378 -3.49 -23.40 27.30
N ALA A 379 -3.78 -23.99 26.14
CA ALA A 379 -2.83 -24.80 25.38
C ALA A 379 -1.62 -23.98 24.92
N LEU A 380 -1.83 -22.74 24.47
CA LEU A 380 -0.73 -21.83 24.12
C LEU A 380 0.11 -21.47 25.35
N ARG A 381 -0.53 -21.21 26.51
CA ARG A 381 0.19 -20.99 27.77
C ARG A 381 1.07 -22.18 28.16
N ALA A 382 0.57 -23.41 27.99
CA ALA A 382 1.35 -24.61 28.24
C ALA A 382 2.55 -24.72 27.27
N LEU A 383 2.32 -24.51 25.97
CA LEU A 383 3.38 -24.53 24.95
C LEU A 383 4.49 -23.51 25.25
N VAL A 384 4.12 -22.27 25.60
CA VAL A 384 5.08 -21.20 25.88
C VAL A 384 5.91 -21.52 27.12
N ARG A 385 5.28 -22.03 28.19
CA ARG A 385 6.01 -22.46 29.40
C ARG A 385 7.00 -23.58 29.12
N GLU A 386 6.59 -24.57 28.33
CA GLU A 386 7.46 -25.71 27.99
C GLU A 386 8.61 -25.27 27.06
N SER A 387 8.29 -24.49 26.03
CA SER A 387 9.28 -23.94 25.10
C SER A 387 10.35 -23.13 25.85
N ASN A 388 9.93 -22.26 26.76
CA ASN A 388 10.85 -21.41 27.53
C ASN A 388 11.80 -22.17 28.47
N ARG A 389 11.52 -23.43 28.80
CA ARG A 389 12.41 -24.33 29.54
C ARG A 389 13.38 -25.10 28.64
N GLY A 390 13.03 -25.27 27.37
CA GLY A 390 13.88 -25.92 26.36
C GLY A 390 15.01 -25.01 25.87
N THR A 391 15.76 -25.50 24.87
CA THR A 391 16.92 -24.80 24.29
C THR A 391 16.71 -24.36 22.84
N SER A 392 15.57 -24.70 22.23
CA SER A 392 15.33 -24.49 20.79
C SER A 392 14.36 -23.36 20.47
N VAL A 393 13.45 -23.02 21.40
CA VAL A 393 12.38 -22.05 21.15
C VAL A 393 12.14 -21.24 22.41
N TRP A 394 12.30 -19.92 22.35
CA TRP A 394 12.01 -19.02 23.47
C TRP A 394 11.03 -17.94 23.07
N PHE A 395 10.17 -17.56 24.02
CA PHE A 395 9.27 -16.43 23.96
C PHE A 395 9.74 -15.41 25.01
N VAL A 396 10.11 -14.22 24.55
CA VAL A 396 10.63 -13.14 25.39
C VAL A 396 9.96 -11.81 25.07
N SER A 397 9.91 -10.89 26.04
CA SER A 397 9.26 -9.59 25.88
C SER A 397 9.98 -8.66 24.91
N ASN A 398 11.31 -8.70 24.86
CA ASN A 398 12.11 -7.87 23.97
C ASN A 398 13.43 -8.54 23.57
N GLU A 399 14.12 -7.98 22.57
CA GLU A 399 15.38 -8.54 22.06
C GLU A 399 16.48 -8.59 23.13
N GLY A 400 16.56 -7.57 23.99
CA GLY A 400 17.54 -7.55 25.08
C GLY A 400 17.38 -8.74 26.02
N ASP A 401 16.16 -9.20 26.26
CA ASP A 401 15.89 -10.40 27.06
C ASP A 401 16.38 -11.67 26.36
N LEU A 402 16.19 -11.77 25.04
CA LEU A 402 16.73 -12.88 24.25
C LEU A 402 18.25 -12.93 24.35
N LEU A 403 18.92 -11.81 24.12
CA LEU A 403 20.39 -11.73 24.14
C LEU A 403 20.95 -12.00 25.55
N ARG A 404 20.28 -11.53 26.61
CA ARG A 404 20.64 -11.88 27.99
C ARG A 404 20.48 -13.37 28.27
N LYS A 405 19.39 -13.98 27.78
CA LYS A 405 19.13 -15.40 27.97
C LYS A 405 20.13 -16.29 27.21
N LEU A 406 20.66 -15.82 26.08
CA LEU A 406 21.75 -16.50 25.36
C LEU A 406 23.08 -16.46 26.11
N GLY A 407 23.30 -15.44 26.95
CA GLY A 407 24.53 -15.28 27.74
C GLY A 407 24.47 -15.82 29.16
N ALA A 408 23.32 -16.36 29.59
CA ALA A 408 23.12 -17.01 30.87
C ALA A 408 23.27 -18.53 30.73
#